data_AF-A0A5C2RKC7-F1
#
_entry.id   AF-A0A5C2RKC7-F1
#
_cell.length_a   1.000
_cell.length_b   1.000
_cell.length_c   1.000
_cell.angle_alpha   90.00
_cell.angle_beta   90.00
_cell.angle_gamma   90.00
#
_symmetry.space_group_name_H-M   'P 1'
#
loop_
_entity.id
_entity.type
_entity.pdbx_description
1 polymer ?
#
loop_
_entity_poly.entity_id
_entity_poly.type
_entity_poly.pdbx_seq_one_letter_code
_entity_poly.pdbx_strand_id
1 'polypeptide(L)'
;VTGTSTGFGRQLAELVLQKGEKVVATARRPSVLDDLVSKYPSNRLLVLKVDVNVPQDIIDAFAATKDKFGRLDVVLNNAAYVVMGELEAVPEEEARKLFDTNFWGAICVSREAVKFFREVNAPGVGGRLLQNSSIAGIIGREGMTYYVASKHALEGASKCLAAELDPAWNIKVTIIEPGSFHT
;
A
#
# COMPACT_ATOMS: atom_id res chain seq x y z
N VAL A 1 -6.00 2.64 1.44
CA VAL A 1 -5.32 1.38 1.82
C VAL A 1 -5.27 0.47 0.60
N THR A 2 -4.09 -0.01 0.20
CA THR A 2 -3.96 -0.97 -0.91
C THR A 2 -4.09 -2.41 -0.43
N GLY A 3 -4.74 -3.27 -1.22
CA GLY A 3 -4.89 -4.69 -0.89
C GLY A 3 -5.80 -4.96 0.31
N THR A 4 -7.02 -4.42 0.33
CA THR A 4 -7.96 -4.59 1.46
C THR A 4 -8.79 -5.88 1.40
N SER A 5 -8.53 -6.77 0.45
CA SER A 5 -9.30 -8.01 0.30
C SER A 5 -9.15 -8.96 1.49
N THR A 6 -7.96 -9.04 2.09
CA THR A 6 -7.59 -9.97 3.18
C THR A 6 -6.51 -9.36 4.07
N GLY A 7 -6.10 -10.09 5.11
CA GLY A 7 -4.91 -9.78 5.91
C GLY A 7 -4.89 -8.41 6.57
N PHE A 8 -3.70 -7.81 6.67
CA PHE A 8 -3.50 -6.51 7.30
C PHE A 8 -4.32 -5.39 6.65
N GLY A 9 -4.41 -5.36 5.33
CA GLY A 9 -5.18 -4.34 4.62
C GLY A 9 -6.66 -4.38 5.02
N ARG A 10 -7.24 -5.57 5.09
CA ARG A 10 -8.63 -5.78 5.53
C ARG A 10 -8.83 -5.40 6.99
N GLN A 11 -7.98 -5.94 7.88
CA GLN A 11 -8.07 -5.70 9.32
C GLN A 11 -7.89 -4.21 9.68
N LEU A 12 -6.96 -3.52 9.02
CA LEU A 12 -6.79 -2.08 9.24
C LEU A 12 -8.01 -1.30 8.75
N ALA A 13 -8.54 -1.63 7.57
CA ALA A 13 -9.74 -0.96 7.05
C ALA A 13 -10.92 -1.09 8.02
N GLU A 14 -11.16 -2.30 8.54
CA GLU A 14 -12.19 -2.56 9.55
C GLU A 14 -11.95 -1.78 10.84
N LEU A 15 -10.72 -1.81 11.39
CA LEU A 15 -10.38 -1.12 12.62
C LEU A 15 -10.58 0.40 12.50
N VAL A 16 -10.16 1.00 11.38
CA VAL A 16 -10.32 2.44 11.12
C VAL A 16 -11.81 2.78 11.00
N LEU A 17 -12.59 1.97 10.29
CA LEU A 17 -14.04 2.14 10.19
C LEU A 17 -14.77 1.91 11.54
N GLN A 18 -14.31 1.01 12.40
CA GLN A 18 -14.88 0.85 13.74
C GLN A 18 -14.63 2.09 14.62
N LYS A 19 -13.52 2.78 14.42
CA LYS A 19 -13.15 3.99 15.18
C LYS A 19 -13.84 5.28 14.74
N GLY A 20 -14.76 5.24 13.79
CA GLY A 20 -15.45 6.46 13.31
C GLY A 20 -14.75 7.16 12.13
N GLU A 21 -13.58 6.67 11.71
CA GLU A 21 -12.78 7.30 10.66
C GLU A 21 -13.22 6.93 9.24
N LYS A 22 -12.57 7.56 8.25
CA LYS A 22 -12.83 7.35 6.82
C LYS A 22 -11.80 6.43 6.18
N VAL A 23 -12.22 5.57 5.27
CA VAL A 23 -11.36 4.63 4.55
C VAL A 23 -11.64 4.65 3.06
N VAL A 24 -10.56 4.80 2.30
CA VAL A 24 -10.52 4.39 0.89
C VAL A 24 -9.95 2.97 0.85
N ALA A 25 -10.83 1.99 0.62
CA ALA A 25 -10.49 0.58 0.54
C ALA A 25 -10.35 0.17 -0.92
N THR A 26 -9.24 -0.50 -1.26
CA THR A 26 -8.95 -0.82 -2.67
C THR A 26 -8.65 -2.31 -2.84
N ALA A 27 -9.23 -2.89 -3.88
CA ALA A 27 -9.07 -4.29 -4.23
C ALA A 27 -9.24 -4.48 -5.74
N ARG A 28 -8.57 -5.50 -6.31
CA ARG A 28 -8.77 -5.88 -7.73
C ARG A 28 -10.20 -6.33 -8.02
N ARG A 29 -10.87 -6.91 -7.02
CA ARG A 29 -12.28 -7.33 -7.05
C ARG A 29 -13.04 -6.62 -5.92
N PRO A 30 -13.68 -5.47 -6.17
CA PRO A 30 -14.40 -4.72 -5.14
C PRO A 30 -15.46 -5.51 -4.36
N SER A 31 -16.12 -6.49 -5.01
CA SER A 31 -17.20 -7.28 -4.40
C SER A 31 -16.79 -8.05 -3.15
N VAL A 32 -15.49 -8.31 -2.94
CA VAL A 32 -14.99 -8.91 -1.68
C VAL A 32 -15.18 -8.00 -0.46
N LEU A 33 -15.60 -6.74 -0.67
CA LEU A 33 -15.83 -5.73 0.36
C LEU A 33 -17.31 -5.36 0.50
N ASP A 34 -18.23 -6.08 -0.17
CA ASP A 34 -19.67 -5.79 -0.13
C ASP A 34 -20.24 -5.85 1.29
N ASP A 35 -19.65 -6.69 2.15
CA ASP A 35 -20.02 -6.76 3.55
C ASP A 35 -19.66 -5.48 4.33
N LEU A 36 -18.58 -4.78 3.95
CA LEU A 36 -18.23 -3.47 4.53
C LEU A 36 -19.12 -2.37 3.98
N VAL A 37 -19.41 -2.39 2.67
CA VAL A 37 -20.33 -1.44 2.03
C VAL A 37 -21.72 -1.51 2.66
N SER A 38 -22.17 -2.70 3.04
CA SER A 38 -23.46 -2.90 3.72
C SER A 38 -23.46 -2.39 5.17
N LYS A 39 -22.30 -2.29 5.83
CA LYS A 39 -22.15 -1.88 7.23
C LYS A 39 -21.85 -0.40 7.41
N TYR A 40 -21.19 0.24 6.44
CA TYR A 40 -20.66 1.59 6.59
C TYR A 40 -21.18 2.55 5.50
N PRO A 41 -21.54 3.79 5.87
CA PRO A 41 -22.06 4.75 4.92
C PRO A 41 -20.99 5.27 3.95
N SER A 42 -21.42 5.74 2.78
CA SER A 42 -20.51 6.18 1.71
C SER A 42 -19.71 7.45 2.04
N ASN A 43 -20.08 8.21 3.07
CA ASN A 43 -19.29 9.33 3.58
C ASN A 43 -18.13 8.89 4.50
N ARG A 44 -18.04 7.59 4.80
CA ARG A 44 -16.97 6.99 5.60
C ARG A 44 -16.20 5.91 4.83
N LEU A 45 -16.84 5.18 3.94
CA LEU A 45 -16.19 4.16 3.12
C LEU A 45 -16.30 4.50 1.64
N LEU A 46 -15.15 4.57 0.96
CA LEU A 46 -15.05 4.56 -0.49
C LEU A 46 -14.34 3.26 -0.91
N VAL A 47 -15.02 2.43 -1.70
CA VAL A 47 -14.42 1.22 -2.28
C VAL A 47 -14.06 1.48 -3.74
N LEU A 48 -12.81 1.19 -4.12
CA LEU A 48 -12.32 1.38 -5.48
C LEU A 48 -11.70 0.09 -6.03
N LYS A 49 -11.92 -0.15 -7.33
CA LYS A 49 -11.18 -1.17 -8.07
C LYS A 49 -9.79 -0.64 -8.34
N VAL A 50 -8.76 -1.30 -7.81
CA VAL A 50 -7.36 -0.95 -8.07
C VAL A 50 -6.55 -2.22 -8.27
N ASP A 51 -5.93 -2.34 -9.43
CA ASP A 51 -4.75 -3.16 -9.63
C ASP A 51 -3.50 -2.28 -9.53
N VAL A 52 -2.63 -2.53 -8.55
CA VAL A 52 -1.41 -1.73 -8.36
C VAL A 52 -0.39 -1.92 -9.49
N ASN A 53 -0.56 -2.94 -10.34
CA ASN A 53 0.24 -3.11 -11.54
C ASN A 53 -0.22 -2.20 -12.70
N VAL A 54 -1.37 -1.52 -12.55
CA VAL A 54 -1.91 -0.57 -13.53
C VAL A 54 -1.76 0.85 -12.95
N PRO A 55 -0.75 1.64 -13.38
CA PRO A 55 -0.52 2.98 -12.81
C PRO A 55 -1.73 3.90 -12.86
N GLN A 56 -2.56 3.77 -13.91
CA GLN A 56 -3.76 4.58 -14.05
C GLN A 56 -4.79 4.30 -12.94
N ASP A 57 -4.97 3.03 -12.53
CA ASP A 57 -5.87 2.68 -11.43
C ASP A 57 -5.46 3.38 -10.12
N ILE A 58 -4.15 3.54 -9.89
CA ILE A 58 -3.61 4.24 -8.72
C ILE A 58 -3.91 5.74 -8.82
N ILE A 59 -3.58 6.36 -9.96
CA ILE A 59 -3.82 7.79 -10.19
C ILE A 59 -5.30 8.13 -10.02
N ASP A 60 -6.18 7.34 -10.63
CA ASP A 60 -7.63 7.51 -10.55
C ASP A 60 -8.14 7.33 -9.12
N ALA A 61 -7.54 6.41 -8.34
CA ALA A 61 -7.92 6.22 -6.95
C ALA A 61 -7.57 7.43 -6.06
N PHE A 62 -6.40 8.06 -6.27
CA PHE A 62 -6.06 9.30 -5.58
C PHE A 62 -6.95 10.46 -6.02
N ALA A 63 -7.29 10.56 -7.30
CA ALA A 63 -8.25 11.55 -7.80
C ALA A 63 -9.64 11.38 -7.16
N ALA A 64 -10.19 10.16 -7.17
CA ALA A 64 -11.46 9.84 -6.52
C ALA A 64 -11.43 10.10 -5.01
N THR A 65 -10.29 9.88 -4.36
CA THR A 65 -10.10 10.20 -2.94
C THR A 65 -10.19 11.71 -2.69
N LYS A 66 -9.54 12.52 -3.54
CA LYS A 66 -9.62 13.98 -3.49
C LYS A 66 -11.06 14.44 -3.67
N ASP A 67 -11.76 13.93 -4.67
CA ASP A 67 -13.13 14.36 -4.97
C ASP A 67 -14.10 13.98 -3.84
N LYS A 68 -13.92 12.79 -3.24
CA LYS A 68 -14.82 12.28 -2.20
C LYS A 68 -14.58 12.90 -0.83
N PHE A 69 -13.32 13.06 -0.43
CA PHE A 69 -12.96 13.43 0.94
C PHE A 69 -12.16 14.73 1.05
N GLY A 70 -11.60 15.24 -0.04
CA GLY A 70 -10.82 16.49 -0.08
C GLY A 70 -9.47 16.42 0.63
N ARG A 71 -9.15 15.28 1.27
CA ARG A 71 -8.00 15.12 2.15
C ARG A 71 -7.62 13.64 2.27
N LEU A 72 -6.35 13.38 2.52
CA LEU A 72 -5.82 12.05 2.79
C LEU A 72 -4.68 12.15 3.79
N ASP A 73 -4.85 11.59 4.98
CA ASP A 73 -3.85 11.72 6.05
C ASP A 73 -2.87 10.53 6.09
N VAL A 74 -3.33 9.34 5.72
CA VAL A 74 -2.55 8.10 5.80
C VAL A 74 -2.73 7.24 4.57
N VAL A 75 -1.62 6.78 4.00
CA VAL A 75 -1.61 5.75 2.96
C VAL A 75 -0.91 4.51 3.50
N LEU A 76 -1.64 3.41 3.65
CA LEU A 76 -1.03 2.09 3.80
C LEU A 76 -0.82 1.47 2.42
N ASN A 77 0.45 1.37 2.05
CA ASN A 77 0.93 0.66 0.87
C ASN A 77 1.18 -0.80 1.23
N ASN A 78 0.16 -1.64 1.03
CA ASN A 78 0.08 -2.99 1.56
C ASN A 78 -0.06 -4.09 0.51
N ALA A 79 -0.59 -3.79 -0.68
CA ALA A 79 -0.75 -4.78 -1.74
C ALA A 79 0.60 -5.46 -2.07
N ALA A 80 0.68 -6.75 -1.79
CA ALA A 80 1.85 -7.59 -2.04
C ALA A 80 1.44 -9.06 -2.05
N TYR A 81 2.28 -9.92 -2.61
CA TYR A 81 2.15 -11.37 -2.49
C TYR A 81 3.53 -12.04 -2.47
N VAL A 82 3.52 -13.34 -2.15
CA VAL A 82 4.71 -14.18 -2.07
C VAL A 82 4.69 -15.19 -3.20
N VAL A 83 5.86 -15.42 -3.81
CA VAL A 83 6.17 -16.60 -4.60
C VAL A 83 7.18 -17.42 -3.79
N MET A 84 6.88 -18.70 -3.56
CA MET A 84 7.78 -19.63 -2.90
C MET A 84 8.38 -20.60 -3.92
N GLY A 85 9.68 -20.86 -3.79
CA GLY A 85 10.42 -21.79 -4.62
C GLY A 85 11.93 -21.57 -4.51
N GLU A 86 12.69 -22.59 -4.86
CA GLU A 86 14.14 -22.47 -5.03
C GLU A 86 14.46 -21.44 -6.13
N LEU A 87 15.61 -20.78 -6.02
CA LEU A 87 15.99 -19.71 -6.93
C LEU A 87 15.95 -20.18 -8.39
N GLU A 88 16.56 -21.33 -8.69
CA GLU A 88 16.58 -21.91 -10.04
C GLU A 88 15.24 -22.48 -10.53
N ALA A 89 14.28 -22.71 -9.63
CA ALA A 89 13.03 -23.40 -9.94
C ALA A 89 11.85 -22.45 -10.17
N VAL A 90 11.94 -21.19 -9.72
CA VAL A 90 10.89 -20.20 -9.94
C VAL A 90 10.95 -19.69 -11.39
N PRO A 91 9.85 -19.76 -12.15
CA PRO A 91 9.81 -19.17 -13.49
C PRO A 91 10.08 -17.66 -13.44
N GLU A 92 10.93 -17.16 -14.34
CA GLU A 92 11.29 -15.74 -14.39
C GLU A 92 10.07 -14.82 -14.52
N GLU A 93 9.05 -15.25 -15.27
CA GLU A 93 7.80 -14.51 -15.44
C GLU A 93 7.09 -14.27 -14.10
N GLU A 94 7.05 -15.28 -13.22
CA GLU A 94 6.43 -15.17 -11.90
C GLU A 94 7.26 -14.28 -10.97
N ALA A 95 8.59 -14.35 -11.06
CA ALA A 95 9.48 -13.44 -10.36
C ALA A 95 9.28 -11.97 -10.77
N ARG A 96 9.13 -11.70 -12.07
CA ARG A 96 8.85 -10.35 -12.60
C ARG A 96 7.50 -9.82 -12.13
N LYS A 97 6.44 -10.62 -12.27
CA LYS A 97 5.10 -10.25 -11.76
C LYS A 97 5.12 -9.95 -10.27
N LEU A 98 5.93 -10.64 -9.48
CA LEU A 98 6.06 -10.37 -8.05
C LEU A 98 6.69 -9.00 -7.81
N PHE A 99 7.74 -8.65 -8.57
CA PHE A 99 8.36 -7.32 -8.51
C PHE A 99 7.41 -6.22 -8.97
N ASP A 100 6.61 -6.48 -10.01
CA ASP A 100 5.62 -5.52 -10.50
C ASP A 100 4.64 -5.11 -9.39
N THR A 101 4.14 -6.07 -8.61
CA THR A 101 3.23 -5.76 -7.49
C THR A 101 3.96 -5.25 -6.26
N ASN A 102 4.96 -5.99 -5.77
CA ASN A 102 5.57 -5.72 -4.47
C ASN A 102 6.49 -4.49 -4.48
N PHE A 103 7.03 -4.15 -5.64
CA PHE A 103 7.94 -3.03 -5.80
C PHE A 103 7.34 -1.94 -6.70
N TRP A 104 7.13 -2.18 -8.00
CA TRP A 104 6.74 -1.10 -8.92
C TRP A 104 5.38 -0.48 -8.58
N GLY A 105 4.39 -1.30 -8.27
CA GLY A 105 3.09 -0.83 -7.80
C GLY A 105 3.21 -0.05 -6.50
N ALA A 106 4.02 -0.54 -5.56
CA ALA A 106 4.30 0.16 -4.31
C ALA A 106 4.99 1.53 -4.54
N ILE A 107 5.95 1.63 -5.47
CA ILE A 107 6.60 2.89 -5.82
C ILE A 107 5.62 3.87 -6.46
N CYS A 108 4.73 3.39 -7.34
CA CYS A 108 3.71 4.24 -7.95
C CYS A 108 2.75 4.81 -6.89
N VAL A 109 2.26 3.97 -5.96
CA VAL A 109 1.45 4.42 -4.81
C VAL A 109 2.20 5.45 -3.96
N SER A 110 3.49 5.25 -3.74
CA SER A 110 4.33 6.16 -2.94
C SER A 110 4.44 7.53 -3.58
N ARG A 111 4.64 7.59 -4.90
CA ARG A 111 4.70 8.83 -5.67
C ARG A 111 3.41 9.62 -5.58
N GLU A 112 2.27 8.96 -5.82
CA GLU A 112 0.96 9.63 -5.75
C GLU A 112 0.61 10.03 -4.30
N ALA A 113 1.00 9.24 -3.29
CA ALA A 113 0.82 9.61 -1.89
C ALA A 113 1.58 10.90 -1.54
N VAL A 114 2.86 10.99 -1.89
CA VAL A 114 3.69 12.19 -1.64
C VAL A 114 3.12 13.40 -2.38
N LYS A 115 2.74 13.21 -3.65
CA LYS A 115 2.10 14.27 -4.45
C LYS A 115 0.83 14.77 -3.77
N PHE A 116 -0.06 13.86 -3.35
CA PHE A 116 -1.31 14.21 -2.68
C PHE A 116 -1.05 14.97 -1.37
N PHE A 117 -0.18 14.45 -0.51
CA PHE A 117 0.13 15.10 0.77
C PHE A 117 0.71 16.50 0.60
N ARG A 118 1.49 16.72 -0.46
CA ARG A 118 2.11 18.02 -0.76
C ARG A 118 1.13 19.01 -1.41
N GLU A 119 0.30 18.55 -2.35
CA GLU A 119 -0.47 19.43 -3.24
C GLU A 119 -1.94 19.59 -2.85
N VAL A 120 -2.50 18.63 -2.12
CA VAL A 120 -3.94 18.60 -1.79
C VAL A 120 -4.20 18.91 -0.33
N ASN A 121 -3.40 18.34 0.58
CA ASN A 121 -3.53 18.68 1.99
C ASN A 121 -3.08 20.13 2.23
N ALA A 122 -3.64 20.78 3.27
CA ALA A 122 -3.23 22.13 3.62
C ALA A 122 -1.72 22.19 3.93
N PRO A 123 -1.01 23.29 3.58
CA PRO A 123 0.42 23.41 3.80
C PRO A 123 0.83 23.10 5.26
N GLY A 124 1.92 22.32 5.44
CA GLY A 124 2.45 21.92 6.75
C GLY A 124 1.70 20.78 7.44
N VAL A 125 0.54 20.36 6.95
CA VAL A 125 -0.20 19.19 7.50
C VAL A 125 0.54 17.88 7.17
N GLY A 126 0.98 17.73 5.93
CA GLY A 126 1.68 16.54 5.46
C GLY A 126 0.83 15.28 5.46
N GLY A 127 1.44 14.15 5.82
CA GLY A 127 0.78 12.85 5.82
C GLY A 127 1.68 11.72 6.33
N ARG A 128 1.15 10.51 6.36
CA ARG A 128 1.88 9.29 6.76
C ARG A 128 1.81 8.26 5.64
N LEU A 129 2.96 7.90 5.09
CA LEU A 129 3.11 6.80 4.16
C LEU A 129 3.62 5.58 4.91
N LEU A 130 2.75 4.60 5.12
CA LEU A 130 3.07 3.34 5.76
C LEU A 130 3.39 2.30 4.69
N GLN A 131 4.63 1.84 4.66
CA GLN A 131 5.12 0.80 3.74
C GLN A 131 5.03 -0.55 4.43
N ASN A 132 4.19 -1.45 3.91
CA ASN A 132 4.14 -2.81 4.43
C ASN A 132 5.30 -3.63 3.83
N SER A 133 6.43 -3.63 4.52
CA SER A 133 7.60 -4.45 4.21
C SER A 133 7.42 -5.85 4.82
N SER A 134 8.47 -6.41 5.41
CA SER A 134 8.51 -7.70 6.08
C SER A 134 9.82 -7.83 6.84
N ILE A 135 9.92 -8.75 7.80
CA ILE A 135 11.21 -9.24 8.28
C ILE A 135 12.13 -9.68 7.11
N ALA A 136 11.54 -10.17 6.01
CA ALA A 136 12.24 -10.50 4.76
C ALA A 136 12.84 -9.29 4.02
N GLY A 137 12.56 -8.06 4.45
CA GLY A 137 13.25 -6.84 4.00
C GLY A 137 14.57 -6.59 4.74
N ILE A 138 14.82 -7.32 5.82
CA ILE A 138 16.01 -7.18 6.67
C ILE A 138 16.91 -8.41 6.57
N ILE A 139 16.30 -9.61 6.45
CA ILE A 139 17.02 -10.89 6.43
C ILE A 139 16.63 -11.73 5.21
N GLY A 140 17.53 -12.63 4.83
CA GLY A 140 17.25 -13.68 3.84
C GLY A 140 16.39 -14.81 4.40
N ARG A 141 15.70 -15.52 3.50
CA ARG A 141 14.95 -16.74 3.81
C ARG A 141 14.97 -17.69 2.62
N GLU A 142 15.29 -18.95 2.87
CA GLU A 142 15.29 -20.01 1.86
C GLU A 142 13.92 -20.18 1.22
N GLY A 143 13.92 -20.49 -0.08
CA GLY A 143 12.68 -20.66 -0.85
C GLY A 143 11.88 -19.38 -1.09
N MET A 144 12.41 -18.19 -0.77
CA MET A 144 11.70 -16.91 -0.90
C MET A 144 12.53 -15.82 -1.60
N THR A 145 13.53 -16.19 -2.39
CA THR A 145 14.52 -15.29 -3.00
C THR A 145 13.92 -14.01 -3.57
N TYR A 146 12.94 -14.14 -4.48
CA TYR A 146 12.35 -12.99 -5.16
C TYR A 146 11.49 -12.12 -4.24
N TYR A 147 10.79 -12.73 -3.28
CA TYR A 147 10.05 -11.98 -2.27
C TYR A 147 10.99 -11.17 -1.37
N VAL A 148 12.03 -11.81 -0.83
CA VAL A 148 13.09 -11.19 -0.02
C VAL A 148 13.72 -10.02 -0.79
N ALA A 149 14.12 -10.25 -2.04
CA ALA A 149 14.70 -9.23 -2.90
C ALA A 149 13.74 -8.05 -3.11
N SER A 150 12.45 -8.30 -3.37
CA SER A 150 11.45 -7.24 -3.54
C SER A 150 11.26 -6.40 -2.27
N LYS A 151 11.33 -7.02 -1.09
CA LYS A 151 11.19 -6.31 0.19
C LYS A 151 12.46 -5.52 0.54
N HIS A 152 13.65 -6.05 0.28
CA HIS A 152 14.89 -5.27 0.39
C HIS A 152 14.90 -4.06 -0.57
N ALA A 153 14.41 -4.24 -1.79
CA ALA A 153 14.28 -3.13 -2.74
C ALA A 153 13.29 -2.07 -2.22
N LEU A 154 12.15 -2.49 -1.68
CA LEU A 154 11.16 -1.59 -1.08
C LEU A 154 11.72 -0.83 0.13
N GLU A 155 12.49 -1.49 0.99
CA GLU A 155 13.21 -0.88 2.13
C GLU A 155 14.14 0.24 1.67
N GLY A 156 15.03 -0.08 0.71
CA GLY A 156 16.01 0.86 0.18
C GLY A 156 15.33 2.08 -0.44
N ALA A 157 14.35 1.85 -1.31
CA ALA A 157 13.59 2.93 -1.94
C ALA A 157 12.83 3.79 -0.92
N SER A 158 12.26 3.18 0.11
CA SER A 158 11.52 3.90 1.16
C SER A 158 12.44 4.77 2.02
N LYS A 159 13.66 4.30 2.31
CA LYS A 159 14.69 5.05 3.05
C LYS A 159 15.20 6.25 2.22
N CYS A 160 15.47 6.04 0.94
CA CYS A 160 15.81 7.12 0.01
C CYS A 160 14.67 8.16 -0.06
N LEU A 161 13.44 7.71 -0.32
CA LEU A 161 12.29 8.59 -0.37
C LEU A 161 12.14 9.41 0.92
N ALA A 162 12.29 8.80 2.09
CA ALA A 162 12.20 9.50 3.36
C ALA A 162 13.24 10.62 3.51
N ALA A 163 14.45 10.41 2.99
CA ALA A 163 15.55 11.39 3.03
C ALA A 163 15.39 12.51 1.98
N GLU A 164 14.67 12.25 0.89
CA GLU A 164 14.40 13.22 -0.18
C GLU A 164 13.30 14.24 0.17
N LEU A 165 12.46 13.94 1.17
CA LEU A 165 11.30 14.77 1.52
C LEU A 165 11.71 16.04 2.28
N ASP A 166 11.19 17.19 1.82
CA ASP A 166 11.31 18.46 2.53
C ASP A 166 10.66 18.36 3.92
N PRO A 167 11.39 18.62 5.02
CA PRO A 167 10.83 18.60 6.37
C PRO A 167 9.60 19.50 6.55
N ALA A 168 9.50 20.62 5.82
CA ALA A 168 8.37 21.54 5.88
C ALA A 168 7.07 20.92 5.34
N TRP A 169 7.15 19.87 4.52
CA TRP A 169 5.96 19.15 4.05
C TRP A 169 5.34 18.27 5.13
N ASN A 170 6.04 17.99 6.24
CA ASN A 170 5.56 17.15 7.34
C ASN A 170 5.08 15.74 6.90
N ILE A 171 5.63 15.22 5.81
CA ILE A 171 5.39 13.86 5.33
C ILE A 171 6.35 12.92 6.06
N LYS A 172 5.82 11.82 6.61
CA LYS A 172 6.64 10.78 7.26
C LYS A 172 6.41 9.44 6.59
N VAL A 173 7.51 8.76 6.31
CA VAL A 173 7.52 7.38 5.82
C VAL A 173 7.79 6.46 6.99
N THR A 174 7.00 5.40 7.15
CA THR A 174 7.21 4.37 8.15
C THR A 174 7.23 3.02 7.45
N ILE A 175 8.29 2.26 7.69
CA ILE A 175 8.44 0.91 7.17
C ILE A 175 7.99 -0.05 8.26
N ILE A 176 7.03 -0.91 7.93
CA ILE A 176 6.47 -1.91 8.83
C ILE A 176 7.07 -3.25 8.42
N GLU A 177 7.71 -3.96 9.35
CA GLU A 177 8.47 -5.18 9.08
C GLU A 177 7.90 -6.39 9.88
N PRO A 178 6.71 -6.91 9.53
CA PRO A 178 6.11 -7.99 10.31
C PRO A 178 6.92 -9.29 10.21
N GLY A 179 6.93 -10.02 11.33
CA GLY A 179 7.27 -11.44 11.37
C GLY A 179 6.15 -12.30 10.77
N SER A 180 6.13 -13.60 11.07
CA SER A 180 5.03 -14.48 10.64
C SER A 180 3.75 -14.20 11.42
N PHE A 181 2.61 -14.19 10.74
CA PHE A 181 1.28 -13.98 11.31
C PHE A 181 0.24 -14.72 10.45
N HIS A 182 -0.95 -14.94 11.01
CA HIS A 182 -2.07 -15.52 10.26
C HIS A 182 -2.73 -14.44 9.40
N THR A 183 -2.80 -14.67 8.08
CA THR A 183 -3.35 -13.74 7.08
C THR A 183 -4.20 -14.42 6.03
#